data_AF-A0A0F9MU50-F1
#
_entry.id   AF-A0A0F9MU50-F1
#
_cell.length_a   1.000
_cell.length_b   1.000
_cell.length_c   1.000
_cell.angle_alpha   90.00
_cell.angle_beta   90.00
_cell.angle_gamma   90.00
#
_symmetry.space_group_name_H-M   'P 1'
#
loop_
_entity.id
_entity.type
_entity.pdbx_description
1 polymer ?
#
loop_
_entity_poly.entity_id
_entity_poly.type
_entity_poly.pdbx_seq_one_letter_code
_entity_poly.pdbx_strand_id
1 'polypeptide(L)'
;MKKSQKGFTLLEILLVLVVGGLLLVGVVNAIFQTTTITVERSTQITALEDIREVAAQVSKDIRMAATTNLENGLTLAWTVWYDETGELNPVDHYISYTPPSGGELQRNYDGALTTVGSYISDIEFSQEVNIITMAITSSPRGNAETAEQRTYQFYLQPKEDLVQ
;
A
#
# COMPACT_ATOMS: atom_id res chain seq x y z
N MET A 1 16.11 65.68 -34.22
CA MET A 1 16.79 64.76 -33.28
C MET A 1 16.83 63.36 -33.90
N LYS A 2 18.00 62.87 -34.34
CA LYS A 2 18.16 61.49 -34.83
C LYS A 2 18.64 60.62 -33.67
N LYS A 3 17.82 59.67 -33.23
CA LYS A 3 18.18 58.62 -32.26
C LYS A 3 19.31 57.78 -32.83
N SER A 4 20.43 57.67 -32.11
CA SER A 4 21.52 56.76 -32.42
C SER A 4 21.05 55.32 -32.20
N GLN A 5 20.91 54.54 -33.27
CA GLN A 5 20.82 53.09 -33.17
C GLN A 5 22.23 52.55 -32.98
N LYS A 6 22.55 52.09 -31.77
CA LYS A 6 23.78 51.33 -31.50
C LYS A 6 23.49 49.88 -31.86
N GLY A 7 24.13 49.37 -32.92
CA GLY A 7 24.07 47.96 -33.28
C GLY A 7 24.77 47.09 -32.23
N PHE A 8 24.23 45.90 -31.97
CA PHE A 8 24.84 44.94 -31.06
C PHE A 8 26.18 44.44 -31.60
N THR A 9 27.16 44.30 -30.71
CA THR A 9 28.45 43.70 -31.08
C THR A 9 28.33 42.18 -31.16
N LEU A 10 29.14 41.54 -32.02
CA LEU A 10 29.12 40.09 -32.20
C LEU A 10 29.46 39.33 -30.90
N LEU A 11 30.32 39.94 -30.07
CA LEU A 11 30.68 39.44 -28.75
C LEU A 11 29.49 39.48 -27.76
N GLU A 12 28.67 40.54 -27.77
CA GLU A 12 27.46 40.61 -26.95
C GLU A 12 26.46 39.52 -27.33
N ILE A 13 26.25 39.27 -28.62
CA ILE A 13 25.36 38.20 -29.07
C ILE A 13 25.89 36.84 -28.62
N LEU A 14 27.19 36.59 -28.73
CA LEU A 14 27.81 35.34 -28.25
C LEU A 14 27.62 35.17 -26.74
N LEU A 15 27.83 36.23 -25.96
CA LEU A 15 27.66 36.21 -24.50
C LEU A 15 26.21 35.91 -24.12
N VAL A 16 25.25 36.57 -24.78
CA VAL A 16 23.81 36.35 -24.55
C VAL A 16 23.40 34.92 -24.91
N LEU A 17 23.95 34.35 -25.98
CA LEU A 17 23.68 32.96 -26.36
C LEU A 17 24.26 31.97 -25.34
N VAL A 18 25.47 32.21 -24.84
CA VAL A 18 26.10 31.35 -23.82
C VAL A 18 25.31 31.41 -22.51
N VAL A 19 25.01 32.60 -22.01
CA VAL A 19 24.25 32.79 -20.77
C VAL A 19 22.83 32.26 -20.93
N GLY A 20 22.17 32.56 -22.05
CA GLY A 20 20.83 32.06 -22.37
C GLY A 20 20.78 30.54 -22.46
N GLY A 21 21.77 29.92 -23.11
CA GLY A 21 21.89 28.47 -23.18
C GLY A 21 22.07 27.81 -21.82
N LEU A 22 22.94 28.37 -20.96
CA LEU A 22 23.15 27.87 -19.60
C LEU A 22 21.89 27.98 -18.74
N LEU A 23 21.17 29.11 -18.85
CA LEU A 23 19.91 29.32 -18.12
C LEU A 23 18.84 28.31 -18.57
N LEU A 24 18.72 28.05 -19.87
CA LEU A 24 17.76 27.08 -20.40
C LEU A 24 18.04 25.65 -19.89
N VAL A 25 19.31 25.23 -19.87
CA VAL A 25 19.69 23.92 -19.31
C VAL A 25 19.32 23.82 -17.82
N GLY A 26 19.56 24.88 -17.05
CA GLY A 26 19.18 24.94 -15.64
C GLY A 26 17.66 24.81 -15.43
N VAL A 27 16.86 25.52 -16.21
CA VAL A 27 15.39 25.48 -16.14
C VAL A 27 14.85 24.10 -16.52
N VAL A 28 15.37 23.51 -17.60
CA VAL A 28 14.96 22.17 -18.05
C VAL A 28 15.27 21.12 -16.97
N ASN A 29 16.47 21.15 -16.40
CA ASN A 29 16.85 20.22 -15.33
C ASN A 29 15.99 20.40 -14.07
N ALA A 30 15.68 21.64 -13.68
CA ALA A 30 14.82 21.90 -12.53
C ALA A 30 13.39 21.34 -12.73
N ILE A 31 12.83 21.47 -13.93
CA ILE A 31 11.52 20.88 -14.27
C ILE A 31 11.59 19.36 -14.17
N PHE A 32 12.56 18.73 -14.83
CA PHE A 32 12.72 17.26 -14.79
C PHE A 32 12.89 16.75 -13.36
N GLN A 33 13.76 17.37 -12.56
CA GLN A 33 13.96 16.98 -11.16
C GLN A 33 12.67 17.12 -10.34
N THR A 34 11.94 18.23 -10.48
CA THR A 34 10.71 18.46 -9.73
C THR A 34 9.63 17.44 -10.09
N THR A 35 9.46 17.16 -11.39
CA THR A 35 8.45 16.19 -11.85
C THR A 35 8.78 14.76 -11.39
N THR A 36 10.03 14.31 -11.54
CA THR A 36 10.44 12.95 -11.15
C THR A 36 10.27 12.73 -9.64
N ILE A 37 10.76 13.64 -8.81
CA ILE A 37 10.64 13.54 -7.34
C ILE A 37 9.17 13.52 -6.91
N THR A 38 8.31 14.31 -7.56
CA THR A 38 6.88 14.34 -7.24
C THR A 38 6.20 13.02 -7.57
N VAL A 39 6.53 12.39 -8.70
CA VAL A 39 5.97 11.09 -9.10
C VAL A 39 6.43 9.98 -8.16
N GLU A 40 7.71 9.94 -7.79
CA GLU A 40 8.25 8.94 -6.85
C GLU A 40 7.55 9.04 -5.48
N ARG A 41 7.46 10.26 -4.92
CA ARG A 41 6.78 10.47 -3.63
C ARG A 41 5.30 10.11 -3.68
N SER A 42 4.61 10.46 -4.76
CA SER A 42 3.20 10.08 -4.93
C SER A 42 3.05 8.57 -4.96
N THR A 43 3.98 7.85 -5.59
CA THR A 43 3.96 6.38 -5.70
C THR A 43 4.21 5.73 -4.34
N GLN A 44 5.16 6.23 -3.55
CA GLN A 44 5.41 5.76 -2.17
C GLN A 44 4.19 5.99 -1.26
N ILE A 45 3.51 7.15 -1.38
CA ILE A 45 2.29 7.42 -0.62
C ILE A 45 1.19 6.41 -1.00
N THR A 46 1.02 6.11 -2.28
CA THR A 46 0.08 5.07 -2.72
C THR A 46 0.42 3.70 -2.14
N ALA A 47 1.70 3.30 -2.15
CA ALA A 47 2.14 2.03 -1.58
C ALA A 47 1.81 1.94 -0.08
N LEU A 48 2.07 3.02 0.66
CA LEU A 48 1.82 3.07 2.09
C LEU A 48 0.32 3.04 2.42
N GLU A 49 -0.51 3.72 1.63
CA GLU A 49 -1.95 3.74 1.86
C GLU A 49 -2.58 2.38 1.56
N ASP A 50 -2.16 1.71 0.49
CA ASP A 50 -2.59 0.34 0.14
C ASP A 50 -2.25 -0.64 1.28
N ILE A 51 -1.03 -0.54 1.85
CA ILE A 51 -0.64 -1.33 3.04
C ILE A 51 -1.54 -1.04 4.24
N ARG A 52 -1.90 0.23 4.48
CA ARG A 52 -2.73 0.62 5.63
C ARG A 52 -4.16 0.12 5.49
N GLU A 53 -4.75 0.20 4.30
CA GLU A 53 -6.08 -0.32 4.02
C GLU A 53 -6.13 -1.83 4.27
N VAL A 54 -5.15 -2.57 3.73
CA VAL A 54 -5.02 -4.02 3.98
C VAL A 54 -4.85 -4.31 5.47
N ALA A 55 -3.93 -3.62 6.15
CA ALA A 55 -3.68 -3.83 7.57
C ALA A 55 -4.91 -3.54 8.44
N ALA A 56 -5.69 -2.51 8.10
CA ALA A 56 -6.92 -2.18 8.81
C ALA A 56 -7.97 -3.29 8.64
N GLN A 57 -8.14 -3.81 7.42
CA GLN A 57 -9.08 -4.88 7.12
C GLN A 57 -8.67 -6.19 7.81
N VAL A 58 -7.40 -6.60 7.68
CA VAL A 58 -6.85 -7.79 8.33
C VAL A 58 -6.97 -7.70 9.86
N SER A 59 -6.66 -6.54 10.44
CA SER A 59 -6.82 -6.30 11.88
C SER A 59 -8.25 -6.52 12.36
N LYS A 60 -9.23 -5.99 11.60
CA LYS A 60 -10.65 -6.18 11.90
C LYS A 60 -11.02 -7.66 11.89
N ASP A 61 -10.59 -8.38 10.86
CA ASP A 61 -10.93 -9.79 10.68
C ASP A 61 -10.27 -10.69 11.73
N ILE A 62 -9.00 -10.47 12.07
CA ILE A 62 -8.31 -11.19 13.13
C ILE A 62 -8.98 -10.98 14.50
N ARG A 63 -9.46 -9.76 14.78
CA ARG A 63 -10.14 -9.45 16.05
C ARG A 63 -11.53 -10.10 16.15
N MET A 64 -12.11 -10.56 15.06
CA MET A 64 -13.37 -11.31 15.07
C MET A 64 -13.13 -12.83 15.11
N ALA A 65 -11.96 -13.28 14.66
CA ALA A 65 -11.63 -14.69 14.55
C ALA A 65 -11.45 -15.35 15.93
N ALA A 66 -12.02 -16.55 16.08
CA ALA A 66 -11.77 -17.43 17.22
C ALA A 66 -10.60 -18.38 16.95
N THR A 67 -10.40 -18.76 15.68
CA THR A 67 -9.36 -19.70 15.26
C THR A 67 -8.72 -19.26 13.95
N THR A 68 -7.48 -19.71 13.75
CA THR A 68 -6.65 -19.36 12.58
C THR A 68 -5.95 -20.58 12.02
N ASN A 69 -5.70 -20.55 10.71
CA ASN A 69 -4.84 -21.50 10.00
C ASN A 69 -3.96 -20.71 9.00
N LEU A 70 -2.69 -21.11 8.90
CA LEU A 70 -1.65 -20.49 8.06
C LEU A 70 -1.14 -21.37 6.92
N GLU A 71 -1.65 -22.60 6.74
CA GLU A 71 -1.13 -23.59 5.78
C GLU A 71 -1.14 -23.10 4.32
N ASN A 72 -2.15 -22.32 3.92
CA ASN A 72 -2.32 -21.81 2.55
C ASN A 72 -2.57 -20.29 2.53
N GLY A 73 -1.87 -19.55 3.40
CA GLY A 73 -2.16 -18.14 3.69
C GLY A 73 -3.04 -17.99 4.94
N LEU A 74 -3.56 -16.79 5.19
CA LEU A 74 -4.35 -16.53 6.40
C LEU A 74 -5.79 -16.99 6.22
N THR A 75 -6.19 -17.99 6.99
CA THR A 75 -7.58 -18.42 7.16
C THR A 75 -8.04 -18.15 8.59
N LEU A 76 -9.23 -17.60 8.74
CA LEU A 76 -9.83 -17.22 10.01
C LEU A 76 -11.23 -17.82 10.10
N ALA A 77 -11.62 -18.32 11.27
CA ALA A 77 -12.95 -18.85 11.50
C ALA A 77 -13.51 -18.47 12.87
N TRP A 78 -14.83 -18.26 12.93
CA TRP A 78 -15.58 -18.04 14.16
C TRP A 78 -17.03 -18.51 14.00
N THR A 79 -17.71 -18.74 15.13
CA THR A 79 -19.12 -19.11 15.16
C THR A 79 -19.90 -18.00 15.84
N VAL A 80 -20.96 -17.53 15.18
CA VAL A 80 -21.96 -16.66 15.81
C VAL A 80 -23.03 -17.57 16.41
N TRP A 81 -23.16 -17.56 17.73
CA TRP A 81 -24.05 -18.49 18.45
C TRP A 81 -25.52 -18.03 18.49
N TYR A 82 -25.75 -16.73 18.45
CA TYR A 82 -27.07 -16.14 18.59
C TYR A 82 -27.39 -15.26 17.39
N ASP A 83 -28.62 -15.35 16.89
CA ASP A 83 -29.09 -14.48 15.82
C ASP A 83 -29.46 -13.08 16.33
N GLU A 84 -29.93 -12.20 15.43
CA GLU A 84 -30.35 -10.83 15.77
C GLU A 84 -31.51 -10.77 16.78
N THR A 85 -32.25 -11.88 16.95
CA THR A 85 -33.37 -11.99 17.89
C THR A 85 -32.94 -12.56 19.24
N GLY A 86 -31.69 -13.03 19.36
CA GLY A 86 -31.15 -13.68 20.55
C GLY A 86 -31.45 -15.17 20.64
N GLU A 87 -31.96 -15.78 19.57
CA GLU A 87 -32.20 -17.23 19.51
C GLU A 87 -30.90 -17.97 19.21
N LEU A 88 -30.70 -19.12 19.87
CA LEU A 88 -29.52 -19.97 19.66
C LEU A 88 -29.58 -20.57 18.25
N ASN A 89 -28.77 -20.04 17.35
CA ASN A 89 -28.65 -20.47 15.97
C ASN A 89 -27.19 -20.37 15.53
N PRO A 90 -26.37 -21.42 15.78
CA PRO A 90 -24.94 -21.38 15.50
C PRO A 90 -24.70 -21.31 13.98
N VAL A 91 -24.04 -20.24 13.54
CA VAL A 91 -23.59 -20.04 12.16
C VAL A 91 -22.08 -19.89 12.14
N ASP A 92 -21.41 -20.78 11.40
CA ASP A 92 -19.98 -20.70 11.19
C ASP A 92 -19.65 -19.75 10.04
N HIS A 93 -18.64 -18.92 10.26
CA HIS A 93 -18.12 -17.97 9.31
C HIS A 93 -16.63 -18.20 9.05
N TYR A 94 -16.21 -17.96 7.82
CA TYR A 94 -14.86 -18.19 7.35
C TYR A 94 -14.35 -17.02 6.52
N ILE A 95 -13.12 -16.60 6.81
CA ILE A 95 -12.36 -15.66 5.99
C ILE A 95 -11.09 -16.33 5.50
N SER A 96 -10.76 -16.13 4.23
CA SER A 96 -9.45 -16.50 3.69
C SER A 96 -8.85 -15.37 2.88
N TYR A 97 -7.53 -15.22 2.99
CA TYR A 97 -6.73 -14.33 2.15
C TYR A 97 -5.90 -15.16 1.19
N THR A 98 -6.14 -14.97 -0.10
CA THR A 98 -5.35 -15.63 -1.15
C THR A 98 -4.05 -14.84 -1.33
N PRO A 99 -2.89 -15.51 -1.48
CA PRO A 99 -1.65 -14.83 -1.85
C PRO A 99 -1.84 -13.92 -3.07
N PRO A 100 -1.14 -12.77 -3.12
CA PRO A 100 -1.36 -11.79 -4.15
C PRO A 100 -1.05 -12.37 -5.54
N SER A 101 -2.01 -12.25 -6.45
CA SER A 101 -1.85 -12.62 -7.86
C SER A 101 -1.99 -11.37 -8.71
N GLY A 102 -0.93 -10.98 -9.41
CA GLY A 102 -0.95 -9.78 -10.25
C GLY A 102 -0.99 -8.46 -9.47
N GLY A 103 -0.61 -8.45 -8.19
CA GLY A 103 -0.62 -7.26 -7.33
C GLY A 103 -1.87 -7.11 -6.47
N GLU A 104 -2.90 -7.94 -6.69
CA GLU A 104 -4.14 -7.86 -5.95
C GLU A 104 -4.17 -8.85 -4.79
N LEU A 105 -4.45 -8.35 -3.59
CA LEU A 105 -4.78 -9.18 -2.43
C LEU A 105 -6.29 -9.36 -2.38
N GLN A 106 -6.74 -10.62 -2.45
CA GLN A 106 -8.15 -10.97 -2.38
C GLN A 106 -8.51 -11.52 -1.01
N ARG A 107 -9.65 -11.05 -0.49
CA ARG A 107 -10.31 -11.55 0.71
C ARG A 107 -11.57 -12.29 0.29
N ASN A 108 -11.75 -13.49 0.79
CA ASN A 108 -12.98 -14.26 0.65
C ASN A 108 -13.69 -14.33 2.00
N TYR A 109 -14.92 -13.82 2.09
CA TYR A 109 -15.77 -13.93 3.27
C TYR A 109 -17.00 -14.75 2.93
N ASP A 110 -17.10 -15.96 3.46
CA ASP A 110 -18.21 -16.89 3.21
C ASP A 110 -18.57 -17.08 1.72
N GLY A 111 -17.56 -17.06 0.86
CA GLY A 111 -17.71 -17.18 -0.60
C GLY A 111 -17.76 -15.85 -1.36
N ALA A 112 -17.88 -14.72 -0.67
CA ALA A 112 -17.84 -13.39 -1.28
C ALA A 112 -16.39 -12.90 -1.44
N LEU A 113 -15.92 -12.85 -2.68
CA LEU A 113 -14.58 -12.34 -3.04
C LEU A 113 -14.58 -10.81 -3.13
N THR A 114 -13.65 -10.17 -2.43
CA THR A 114 -13.37 -8.73 -2.51
C THR A 114 -11.87 -8.47 -2.62
N THR A 115 -11.50 -7.47 -3.42
CA THR A 115 -10.12 -6.97 -3.47
C THR A 115 -9.90 -6.03 -2.29
N VAL A 116 -8.88 -6.30 -1.48
CA VAL A 116 -8.53 -5.50 -0.28
C VAL A 116 -7.25 -4.70 -0.45
N GLY A 117 -6.43 -5.02 -1.44
CA GLY A 117 -5.26 -4.25 -1.82
C GLY A 117 -4.94 -4.49 -3.29
N SER A 118 -4.39 -3.49 -3.97
CA SER A 118 -4.22 -3.48 -5.44
C SER A 118 -2.76 -3.43 -5.89
N TYR A 119 -1.83 -3.15 -4.99
CA TYR A 119 -0.41 -3.07 -5.30
C TYR A 119 0.44 -3.96 -4.39
N ILE A 120 -0.16 -4.98 -3.77
CA ILE A 120 0.49 -5.91 -2.88
C ILE A 120 1.34 -6.88 -3.69
N SER A 121 2.66 -6.72 -3.60
CA SER A 121 3.60 -7.60 -4.27
C SER A 121 3.89 -8.86 -3.45
N ASP A 122 3.81 -8.76 -2.13
CA ASP A 122 4.09 -9.87 -1.23
C ASP A 122 3.38 -9.69 0.11
N ILE A 123 2.97 -10.82 0.71
CA ILE A 123 2.39 -10.86 2.04
C ILE A 123 2.70 -12.19 2.70
N GLU A 124 3.22 -12.11 3.91
CA GLU A 124 3.56 -13.26 4.73
C GLU A 124 2.90 -13.14 6.09
N PHE A 125 2.40 -14.27 6.58
CA PHE A 125 1.80 -14.39 7.89
C PHE A 125 2.56 -15.41 8.72
N SER A 126 2.81 -15.07 9.97
CA SER A 126 3.33 -16.00 10.97
C SER A 126 2.51 -15.85 12.24
N GLN A 127 2.48 -16.90 13.05
CA GLN A 127 1.77 -16.88 14.33
C GLN A 127 2.63 -17.47 15.42
N GLU A 128 2.66 -16.75 16.54
CA GLU A 128 3.25 -17.21 17.79
C GLU A 128 2.19 -17.09 18.88
N VAL A 129 1.76 -18.23 19.41
CA VAL A 129 0.70 -18.35 20.42
C VAL A 129 -0.58 -17.62 19.97
N ASN A 130 -0.83 -16.42 20.47
CA ASN A 130 -2.03 -15.62 20.23
C ASN A 130 -1.75 -14.33 19.43
N ILE A 131 -0.53 -14.20 18.89
CA ILE A 131 -0.08 -13.05 18.11
C ILE A 131 0.13 -13.49 16.67
N ILE A 132 -0.55 -12.83 15.74
CA ILE A 132 -0.31 -12.97 14.31
C ILE A 132 0.57 -11.80 13.86
N THR A 133 1.69 -12.12 13.24
CA THR A 133 2.57 -11.14 12.61
C THR A 133 2.35 -11.19 11.10
N MET A 134 2.03 -10.04 10.52
CA MET A 134 1.87 -9.86 9.07
C MET A 134 3.02 -8.99 8.56
N ALA A 135 3.82 -9.53 7.64
CA ALA A 135 4.75 -8.74 6.84
C ALA A 135 4.12 -8.51 5.47
N ILE A 136 4.03 -7.26 5.03
CA ILE A 136 3.37 -6.89 3.78
C ILE A 136 4.24 -5.93 2.99
N THR A 137 4.30 -6.16 1.68
CA THR A 137 5.04 -5.34 0.73
C THR A 137 4.10 -4.85 -0.35
N SER A 138 4.09 -3.54 -0.59
CA SER A 138 3.35 -2.92 -1.70
C SER A 138 4.33 -2.27 -2.66
N SER A 139 4.16 -2.53 -3.96
CA SER A 139 5.02 -2.04 -5.04
C SER A 139 4.17 -1.55 -6.22
N PRO A 140 3.60 -0.33 -6.13
CA PRO A 140 2.83 0.23 -7.22
C PRO A 140 3.67 0.34 -8.49
N ARG A 141 3.08 -0.06 -9.63
CA ARG A 141 3.74 -0.11 -10.95
C ARG A 141 4.94 -1.08 -11.05
N GLY A 142 5.11 -1.98 -10.08
CA GLY A 142 6.23 -2.95 -10.08
C GLY A 142 7.61 -2.30 -9.91
N ASN A 143 7.66 -1.04 -9.43
CA ASN A 143 8.92 -0.36 -9.19
C ASN A 143 9.43 -0.63 -7.77
N ALA A 144 10.47 -1.45 -7.68
CA ALA A 144 11.12 -1.81 -6.41
C ALA A 144 11.69 -0.60 -5.65
N GLU A 145 12.06 0.49 -6.33
CA GLU A 145 12.58 1.70 -5.67
C GLU A 145 11.50 2.48 -4.89
N THR A 146 10.23 2.26 -5.24
CA THR A 146 9.07 2.84 -4.56
C THR A 146 8.28 1.82 -3.75
N ALA A 147 8.83 0.60 -3.61
CA ALA A 147 8.21 -0.43 -2.80
C ALA A 147 8.32 -0.07 -1.32
N GLU A 148 7.24 -0.28 -0.59
CA GLU A 148 7.17 -0.09 0.86
C GLU A 148 6.92 -1.45 1.51
N GLN A 149 7.60 -1.71 2.63
CA GLN A 149 7.38 -2.89 3.45
C GLN A 149 7.03 -2.48 4.88
N ARG A 150 6.03 -3.13 5.47
CA ARG A 150 5.66 -2.94 6.88
C ARG A 150 5.36 -4.27 7.55
N THR A 151 5.57 -4.29 8.86
CA THR A 151 5.22 -5.43 9.71
C THR A 151 4.22 -4.98 10.75
N TYR A 152 3.14 -5.74 10.91
CA TYR A 152 2.09 -5.51 11.90
C TYR A 152 1.93 -6.73 12.79
N GLN A 153 1.56 -6.50 14.04
CA GLN A 153 1.22 -7.54 15.00
C GLN A 153 -0.22 -7.36 15.46
N PHE A 154 -0.96 -8.47 15.48
CA PHE A 154 -2.37 -8.51 15.84
C PHE A 154 -2.57 -9.56 16.93
N TYR A 155 -3.40 -9.22 17.92
CA TYR A 155 -3.80 -10.15 18.96
C TYR A 155 -5.13 -10.80 18.57
N LEU A 156 -5.17 -12.13 18.60
CA LEU A 156 -6.42 -12.88 18.48
C LEU A 156 -7.29 -12.67 19.72
N GLN A 157 -8.59 -12.90 19.58
CA GLN A 157 -9.46 -12.91 20.75
C GLN A 157 -8.97 -13.97 21.76
N PRO A 158 -9.02 -13.66 23.07
CA PRO A 158 -8.82 -14.67 24.09
C PRO A 158 -9.84 -15.79 23.88
N LYS A 159 -9.39 -17.04 23.88
CA LYS A 159 -10.31 -18.16 24.01
C LYS A 159 -10.88 -18.07 25.41
N GLU A 160 -12.20 -17.91 25.55
CA GLU A 160 -12.83 -18.17 26.83
C GLU A 160 -12.58 -19.64 27.16
N ASP A 161 -11.70 -19.89 28.12
CA ASP A 161 -11.57 -21.21 28.73
C ASP A 161 -12.94 -21.52 29.33
N LEU A 162 -13.70 -22.36 28.63
CA LEU A 162 -14.86 -23.02 29.22
C LEU A 162 -14.32 -23.84 30.38
N VAL A 163 -14.41 -23.27 31.59
CA VAL A 163 -14.19 -23.97 32.84
C VAL A 163 -15.14 -25.18 32.82
N GLN A 164 -14.55 -26.36 32.66
CA GLN A 164 -15.24 -27.65 32.72
C GLN A 164 -15.81 -27.89 34.11
#